data_AF-A0A496W1S2-F1
#
_entry.id   AF-A0A496W1S2-F1
#
_cell.length_a   1.000
_cell.length_b   1.000
_cell.length_c   1.000
_cell.angle_alpha   90.00
_cell.angle_beta   90.00
_cell.angle_gamma   90.00
#
_symmetry.space_group_name_H-M   'P 1'
#
loop_
_entity.id
_entity.type
_entity.pdbx_description
1 polymer ?
#
loop_
_entity_poly.entity_id
_entity_poly.type
_entity_poly.pdbx_seq_one_letter_code
_entity_poly.pdbx_strand_id
1 'polypeptide(L)'
;MKTSHLLLFLLVGIYSLVLIVIELQTSQHYLRQFVTDIQGEVFFYGINTTLSVFLLWATALLFGVCLLCIDKVKQPQAYWFYISQIILFIYLGWDERFLIHETVGKWLGRNDAYLLLGLGFIEIGLLAWLGDLRNKPKMARYFLYAAAIFFAIMFVIDATFPSQLVLRLSLEELTKLWADICLILFAWENIRYQLSVISYQ
;
A
#
# COMPACT_ATOMS: atom_id res chain seq x y z
N MET A 1 -12.00 17.83 2.46
CA MET A 1 -11.60 16.70 1.60
C MET A 1 -12.07 17.01 0.18
N LYS A 2 -11.26 16.81 -0.87
CA LYS A 2 -11.70 17.12 -2.25
C LYS A 2 -12.79 16.14 -2.70
N THR A 3 -13.70 16.58 -3.56
CA THR A 3 -14.80 15.74 -4.09
C THR A 3 -14.30 14.45 -4.74
N SER A 4 -13.16 14.50 -5.42
CA SER A 4 -12.52 13.33 -6.03
C SER A 4 -12.07 12.29 -5.01
N HIS A 5 -11.55 12.73 -3.86
CA HIS A 5 -11.21 11.80 -2.77
C HIS A 5 -12.49 11.17 -2.23
N LEU A 6 -13.53 11.96 -1.95
CA LEU A 6 -14.80 11.43 -1.45
C LEU A 6 -15.39 10.37 -2.38
N LEU A 7 -15.38 10.62 -3.69
CA LEU A 7 -15.84 9.66 -4.70
C LEU A 7 -15.01 8.36 -4.64
N LEU A 8 -13.68 8.47 -4.59
CA LEU A 8 -12.79 7.31 -4.47
C LEU A 8 -13.09 6.50 -3.21
N PHE A 9 -13.16 7.14 -2.04
CA PHE A 9 -13.49 6.49 -0.78
C PHE A 9 -14.87 5.80 -0.83
N LEU A 10 -15.86 6.44 -1.47
CA LEU A 10 -17.19 5.87 -1.62
C LEU A 10 -17.18 4.63 -2.52
N LEU A 11 -16.48 4.68 -3.66
CA LEU A 11 -16.38 3.55 -4.58
C LEU A 11 -15.68 2.35 -3.93
N VAL A 12 -14.58 2.61 -3.22
CA VAL A 12 -13.82 1.57 -2.49
C VAL A 12 -14.63 1.02 -1.33
N GLY A 13 -15.41 1.87 -0.65
CA GLY A 13 -16.34 1.46 0.40
C GLY A 13 -17.43 0.53 -0.13
N ILE A 14 -18.05 0.88 -1.26
CA ILE A 14 -19.04 0.01 -1.92
C ILE A 14 -18.39 -1.32 -2.33
N TYR A 15 -17.21 -1.27 -2.94
CA TYR A 15 -16.45 -2.46 -3.32
C TYR A 15 -16.16 -3.38 -2.12
N SER A 16 -15.71 -2.79 -1.01
CA SER A 16 -15.43 -3.50 0.25
C SER A 16 -16.67 -4.18 0.80
N LEU A 17 -17.80 -3.48 0.83
CA LEU A 17 -19.08 -4.03 1.30
C LEU A 17 -19.55 -5.18 0.42
N VAL A 18 -19.42 -5.05 -0.90
CA VAL A 18 -19.80 -6.12 -1.84
C VAL A 18 -18.98 -7.39 -1.57
N LEU A 19 -17.65 -7.27 -1.39
CA LEU A 19 -16.80 -8.42 -1.09
C LEU A 19 -17.15 -9.09 0.24
N ILE A 20 -17.39 -8.29 1.29
CA ILE A 20 -17.83 -8.81 2.60
C ILE A 20 -19.16 -9.56 2.48
N VAL A 21 -20.15 -8.99 1.76
CA VAL A 21 -21.46 -9.62 1.56
C VAL A 21 -21.33 -10.93 0.77
N ILE A 22 -20.49 -10.95 -0.28
CA ILE A 22 -20.24 -12.16 -1.06
C ILE A 22 -19.66 -13.26 -0.16
N GLU A 23 -18.67 -12.96 0.67
CA GLU A 23 -18.08 -13.96 1.57
C GLU A 23 -19.10 -14.48 2.59
N LEU A 24 -19.91 -13.59 3.17
CA LEU A 24 -20.96 -13.97 4.13
C LEU A 24 -22.05 -14.85 3.51
N GLN A 25 -22.38 -14.64 2.24
CA GLN A 25 -23.44 -15.40 1.55
C GLN A 25 -22.95 -16.69 0.88
N THR A 26 -21.64 -16.82 0.64
CA THR A 26 -21.07 -17.95 -0.08
C THR A 26 -20.05 -18.69 0.78
N SER A 27 -18.76 -18.43 0.57
CA SER A 27 -17.66 -18.88 1.42
C SER A 27 -16.36 -18.17 1.04
N GLN A 28 -15.35 -18.30 1.89
CA GLN A 28 -14.00 -17.82 1.64
C GLN A 28 -13.41 -18.40 0.33
N HIS A 29 -13.79 -19.61 -0.07
CA HIS A 29 -13.30 -20.25 -1.30
C HIS A 29 -13.77 -19.51 -2.57
N TYR A 30 -15.03 -19.04 -2.59
CA TYR A 30 -15.53 -18.24 -3.70
C TYR A 30 -14.86 -16.87 -3.76
N LEU A 31 -14.62 -16.26 -2.58
CA LEU A 31 -13.97 -14.97 -2.51
C LEU A 31 -12.51 -15.00 -2.96
N ARG A 32 -11.75 -16.05 -2.60
CA ARG A 32 -10.33 -16.22 -2.96
C ARG A 32 -10.06 -15.92 -4.43
N GLN A 33 -10.95 -16.34 -5.31
CA GLN A 33 -10.81 -16.04 -6.73
C GLN A 33 -10.71 -14.52 -6.98
N PHE A 34 -11.55 -13.70 -6.37
CA PHE A 34 -11.53 -12.24 -6.56
C PHE A 34 -10.37 -11.53 -5.86
N VAL A 35 -9.96 -12.03 -4.68
CA VAL A 35 -9.06 -11.30 -3.78
C VAL A 35 -7.63 -11.85 -3.71
N THR A 36 -7.41 -13.16 -3.88
CA THR A 36 -6.08 -13.77 -3.75
C THR A 36 -5.33 -13.91 -5.06
N ASP A 37 -4.08 -14.32 -4.94
CA ASP A 37 -3.07 -14.40 -6.00
C ASP A 37 -3.50 -15.18 -7.24
N ILE A 38 -2.85 -14.82 -8.34
CA ILE A 38 -2.98 -15.50 -9.62
C ILE A 38 -2.24 -16.84 -9.55
N GLN A 39 -2.92 -17.89 -9.09
CA GLN A 39 -2.43 -19.27 -9.12
C GLN A 39 -3.41 -20.18 -9.89
N GLY A 40 -2.94 -20.86 -10.94
CA GLY A 40 -3.71 -21.87 -11.71
C GLY A 40 -4.29 -21.41 -13.06
N GLU A 41 -5.12 -22.26 -13.70
CA GLU A 41 -5.68 -22.08 -15.06
C GLU A 41 -6.92 -21.16 -15.13
N VAL A 42 -6.98 -20.08 -14.33
CA VAL A 42 -8.14 -19.18 -14.36
C VAL A 42 -7.71 -17.77 -14.75
N PHE A 43 -8.13 -17.35 -15.94
CA PHE A 43 -7.63 -16.18 -16.67
C PHE A 43 -7.95 -14.80 -16.04
N PHE A 44 -8.84 -14.71 -15.03
CA PHE A 44 -9.43 -13.42 -14.58
C PHE A 44 -9.60 -13.26 -13.06
N TYR A 45 -8.61 -13.67 -12.26
CA TYR A 45 -8.74 -13.62 -10.80
C TYR A 45 -7.52 -13.00 -10.10
N GLY A 46 -7.71 -12.41 -8.93
CA GLY A 46 -6.76 -11.50 -8.26
C GLY A 46 -6.97 -10.01 -8.58
N ILE A 47 -8.22 -9.53 -8.51
CA ILE A 47 -8.55 -8.11 -8.74
C ILE A 47 -7.89 -7.24 -7.68
N ASN A 48 -7.96 -7.65 -6.40
CA ASN A 48 -7.28 -6.92 -5.32
C ASN A 48 -5.78 -6.90 -5.51
N THR A 49 -5.15 -8.06 -5.68
CA THR A 49 -3.71 -8.16 -5.96
C THR A 49 -3.32 -7.28 -7.14
N THR A 50 -4.07 -7.33 -8.26
CA THR A 50 -3.79 -6.52 -9.45
C THR A 50 -3.92 -5.02 -9.16
N LEU A 51 -4.97 -4.62 -8.44
CA LEU A 51 -5.21 -3.24 -8.07
C LEU A 51 -4.13 -2.73 -7.10
N SER A 52 -3.77 -3.53 -6.09
CA SER A 52 -2.68 -3.25 -5.14
C SER A 52 -1.34 -3.09 -5.85
N VAL A 53 -0.96 -4.03 -6.73
CA VAL A 53 0.26 -3.91 -7.56
C VAL A 53 0.24 -2.61 -8.37
N PHE A 54 -0.88 -2.30 -9.03
CA PHE A 54 -1.02 -1.07 -9.79
C PHE A 54 -0.85 0.17 -8.91
N LEU A 55 -1.50 0.21 -7.74
CA LEU A 55 -1.43 1.32 -6.80
C LEU A 55 -0.02 1.51 -6.23
N LEU A 56 0.67 0.43 -5.87
CA LEU A 56 2.04 0.45 -5.35
C LEU A 56 3.02 0.97 -6.41
N TRP A 57 2.97 0.45 -7.64
CA TRP A 57 3.82 0.94 -8.73
C TRP A 57 3.46 2.37 -9.17
N ALA A 58 2.18 2.74 -9.18
CA ALA A 58 1.78 4.12 -9.41
C ALA A 58 2.32 5.05 -8.31
N THR A 59 2.36 4.59 -7.05
CA THR A 59 2.96 5.32 -5.93
C THR A 59 4.45 5.54 -6.15
N ALA A 60 5.17 4.49 -6.57
CA ALA A 60 6.59 4.60 -6.95
C ALA A 60 6.79 5.62 -8.09
N LEU A 61 5.94 5.58 -9.13
CA LEU A 61 6.00 6.54 -10.24
C LEU A 61 5.77 7.98 -9.78
N LEU A 62 4.79 8.22 -8.90
CA LEU A 62 4.53 9.56 -8.35
C LEU A 62 5.73 10.08 -7.54
N PHE A 63 6.40 9.21 -6.78
CA PHE A 63 7.65 9.58 -6.11
C PHE A 63 8.81 9.79 -7.09
N GLY A 64 8.86 9.05 -8.20
CA GLY A 64 9.75 9.31 -9.33
C GLY A 64 9.57 10.72 -9.88
N VAL A 65 8.33 11.16 -10.08
CA VAL A 65 8.06 12.54 -10.52
C VAL A 65 8.45 13.56 -9.44
N CYS A 66 8.21 13.27 -8.15
CA CYS A 66 8.68 14.13 -7.06
C CYS A 66 10.22 14.28 -7.07
N LEU A 67 10.95 13.20 -7.35
CA LEU A 67 12.41 13.20 -7.44
C LEU A 67 12.90 14.13 -8.55
N LEU A 68 12.23 14.13 -9.71
CA LEU A 68 12.54 15.03 -10.84
C LEU A 68 12.26 16.51 -10.51
N CYS A 69 11.38 16.77 -9.54
CA CYS A 69 11.01 18.11 -9.09
C CYS A 69 11.99 18.69 -8.04
N ILE A 70 12.98 17.92 -7.59
CA ILE A 70 13.82 18.31 -6.45
C ILE A 70 15.23 18.69 -6.89
N ASP A 71 15.68 19.84 -6.40
CA ASP A 71 17.08 20.24 -6.46
C ASP A 71 17.89 19.43 -5.44
N LYS A 72 18.65 18.45 -5.94
CA LYS A 72 19.51 17.57 -5.15
C LYS A 72 20.51 18.33 -4.28
N VAL A 73 21.01 19.48 -4.73
CA VAL A 73 22.03 20.26 -4.01
C VAL A 73 21.37 20.98 -2.83
N LYS A 74 20.18 21.56 -3.04
CA LYS A 74 19.45 22.29 -1.99
C LYS A 74 18.74 21.37 -1.00
N GLN A 75 18.27 20.20 -1.45
CA GLN A 75 17.43 19.29 -0.67
C GLN A 75 17.92 17.83 -0.70
N PRO A 76 19.15 17.55 -0.23
CA PRO A 76 19.76 16.22 -0.35
C PRO A 76 19.01 15.13 0.44
N GLN A 77 18.44 15.46 1.60
CA GLN A 77 17.67 14.50 2.40
C GLN A 77 16.38 14.06 1.68
N ALA A 78 15.64 15.02 1.12
CA ALA A 78 14.44 14.74 0.36
C ALA A 78 14.74 13.89 -0.88
N TYR A 79 15.86 14.16 -1.58
CA TYR A 79 16.31 13.35 -2.71
C TYR A 79 16.48 11.87 -2.32
N TRP A 80 17.19 11.58 -1.23
CA TRP A 80 17.38 10.21 -0.75
C TRP A 80 16.09 9.57 -0.23
N PHE A 81 15.22 10.37 0.40
CA PHE A 81 13.89 9.91 0.78
C PHE A 81 13.13 9.39 -0.44
N TYR A 82 12.96 10.19 -1.50
CA TYR A 82 12.20 9.74 -2.67
C TYR A 82 12.82 8.54 -3.37
N ILE A 83 14.16 8.44 -3.44
CA ILE A 83 14.81 7.21 -3.94
C ILE A 83 14.43 6.01 -3.09
N SER A 84 14.51 6.10 -1.76
CA SER A 84 14.14 4.99 -0.88
C SER A 84 12.67 4.59 -1.04
N GLN A 85 11.77 5.56 -1.23
CA GLN A 85 10.36 5.31 -1.45
C GLN A 85 10.12 4.62 -2.81
N ILE A 86 10.78 5.08 -3.88
CA ILE A 86 10.70 4.42 -5.20
C ILE A 86 11.12 2.95 -5.09
N ILE A 87 12.27 2.68 -4.46
CA ILE A 87 12.79 1.31 -4.30
C ILE A 87 11.80 0.46 -3.48
N LEU A 88 11.32 0.99 -2.35
CA LEU A 88 10.38 0.28 -1.47
C LEU A 88 9.09 -0.06 -2.20
N PHE A 89 8.46 0.90 -2.88
CA PHE A 89 7.17 0.69 -3.55
C PHE A 89 7.28 -0.18 -4.80
N ILE A 90 8.40 -0.12 -5.53
CA ILE A 90 8.70 -1.10 -6.59
C ILE A 90 8.79 -2.48 -5.96
N TYR A 91 9.61 -2.64 -4.91
CA TYR A 91 9.77 -3.92 -4.22
C TYR A 91 8.43 -4.47 -3.72
N LEU A 92 7.61 -3.66 -3.05
CA LEU A 92 6.30 -4.09 -2.54
C LEU A 92 5.37 -4.53 -3.67
N GLY A 93 5.34 -3.82 -4.81
CA GLY A 93 4.52 -4.26 -5.94
C GLY A 93 5.05 -5.54 -6.62
N TRP A 94 6.36 -5.78 -6.60
CA TRP A 94 6.94 -7.06 -7.02
C TRP A 94 6.61 -8.17 -6.02
N ASP A 95 6.75 -7.89 -4.73
CA ASP A 95 6.44 -8.81 -3.66
C ASP A 95 4.97 -9.27 -3.72
N GLU A 96 4.05 -8.32 -3.91
CA GLU A 96 2.64 -8.57 -4.09
C GLU A 96 2.34 -9.47 -5.30
N ARG A 97 3.04 -9.24 -6.41
CA ARG A 97 2.79 -9.99 -7.65
C ARG A 97 3.39 -11.39 -7.64
N PHE A 98 4.54 -11.56 -6.99
CA PHE A 98 5.37 -12.75 -7.10
C PHE A 98 5.57 -13.50 -5.78
N LEU A 99 4.93 -13.06 -4.70
CA LEU A 99 4.98 -13.68 -3.38
C LEU A 99 6.42 -13.90 -2.90
N ILE A 100 7.23 -12.84 -3.00
CA ILE A 100 8.66 -12.90 -2.68
C ILE A 100 8.81 -13.19 -1.18
N HIS A 101 8.01 -12.55 -0.32
CA HIS A 101 8.02 -12.73 1.13
C HIS A 101 7.63 -14.16 1.52
N GLU A 102 6.65 -14.78 0.85
CA GLU A 102 6.33 -16.20 1.08
C GLU A 102 7.50 -17.10 0.69
N THR A 103 8.10 -16.86 -0.49
CA THR A 103 9.19 -17.68 -1.02
C THR A 103 10.40 -17.62 -0.09
N VAL A 104 10.74 -16.42 0.38
CA VAL A 104 11.84 -16.19 1.32
C VAL A 104 11.49 -16.71 2.71
N GLY A 105 10.26 -16.54 3.19
CA GLY A 105 9.78 -17.06 4.47
C GLY A 105 9.87 -18.59 4.54
N LYS A 106 9.40 -19.27 3.48
CA LYS A 106 9.54 -20.73 3.29
C LYS A 106 11.01 -21.16 3.31
N TRP A 107 11.89 -20.43 2.63
CA TRP A 107 13.32 -20.71 2.62
C TRP A 107 13.98 -20.54 4.00
N LEU A 108 13.56 -19.53 4.77
CA LEU A 108 14.07 -19.25 6.12
C LEU A 108 13.40 -20.09 7.22
N GLY A 109 12.36 -20.87 6.90
CA GLY A 109 11.58 -21.62 7.88
C GLY A 109 10.87 -20.73 8.91
N ARG A 110 10.53 -19.49 8.54
CA ARG A 110 9.85 -18.51 9.40
C ARG A 110 8.53 -18.08 8.79
N ASN A 111 7.65 -17.56 9.63
CA ASN A 111 6.42 -16.91 9.18
C ASN A 111 6.79 -15.70 8.29
N ASP A 112 6.17 -15.67 7.12
CA ASP A 112 6.31 -14.71 6.03
C ASP A 112 5.93 -13.28 6.44
N ALA A 113 5.01 -13.11 7.39
CA ALA A 113 4.62 -11.81 7.94
C ALA A 113 5.78 -11.04 8.59
N TYR A 114 6.83 -11.73 9.08
CA TYR A 114 7.99 -11.08 9.69
C TYR A 114 8.82 -10.28 8.67
N LEU A 115 8.83 -10.69 7.40
CA LEU A 115 9.57 -9.98 6.36
C LEU A 115 8.92 -8.64 6.05
N LEU A 116 7.58 -8.63 5.91
CA LEU A 116 6.78 -7.41 5.75
C LEU A 116 6.88 -6.50 6.98
N LEU A 117 6.87 -7.06 8.19
CA LEU A 117 7.07 -6.29 9.42
C LEU A 117 8.46 -5.63 9.46
N GLY A 118 9.50 -6.35 9.05
CA GLY A 118 10.86 -5.82 8.94
C GLY A 118 10.94 -4.63 7.97
N LEU A 119 10.29 -4.74 6.81
CA LEU A 119 10.16 -3.62 5.86
C LEU A 119 9.39 -2.43 6.47
N GLY A 120 8.36 -2.69 7.26
CA GLY A 120 7.65 -1.66 8.03
C GLY A 120 8.57 -0.90 8.99
N PHE A 121 9.46 -1.58 9.71
CA PHE A 121 10.46 -0.92 10.56
C PHE A 121 11.48 -0.11 9.76
N ILE A 122 11.95 -0.63 8.63
CA ILE A 122 12.83 0.10 7.72
C ILE A 122 12.13 1.39 7.27
N GLU A 123 10.87 1.31 6.85
CA GLU A 123 10.10 2.47 6.40
C GLU A 123 9.89 3.49 7.52
N ILE A 124 9.57 3.07 8.74
CA ILE A 124 9.53 3.98 9.90
C ILE A 124 10.87 4.69 10.09
N GLY A 125 11.98 3.97 9.95
CA GLY A 125 13.32 4.55 10.00
C GLY A 125 13.57 5.59 8.90
N LEU A 126 13.18 5.28 7.66
CA LEU A 126 13.28 6.20 6.52
C LEU A 126 12.42 7.45 6.71
N LEU A 127 11.19 7.30 7.20
CA LEU A 127 10.29 8.41 7.48
C LEU A 127 10.79 9.30 8.61
N ALA A 128 11.37 8.71 9.66
CA ALA A 128 11.92 9.44 10.80
C ALA A 128 13.21 10.18 10.45
N TRP A 129 14.10 9.57 9.65
CA TRP A 129 15.40 10.14 9.32
C TRP A 129 15.37 11.05 8.09
N LEU A 130 14.72 10.62 7.00
CA LEU A 130 14.75 11.32 5.71
C LEU A 130 13.41 11.97 5.34
N GLY A 131 12.31 11.53 5.94
CA GLY A 131 10.96 11.90 5.50
C GLY A 131 10.53 13.33 5.82
N ASP A 132 11.17 14.00 6.77
CA ASP A 132 10.82 15.36 7.25
C ASP A 132 9.29 15.57 7.37
N LEU A 133 8.64 14.64 8.08
CA LEU A 133 7.18 14.55 8.13
C LEU A 133 6.52 15.84 8.62
N ARG A 134 7.21 16.62 9.47
CA ARG A 134 6.66 17.87 10.04
C ARG A 134 6.38 18.92 8.96
N ASN A 135 7.25 19.00 7.96
CA ASN A 135 7.14 19.97 6.86
C ASN A 135 6.30 19.45 5.69
N LYS A 136 5.87 18.18 5.72
CA LYS A 136 4.95 17.66 4.71
C LYS A 136 3.54 18.26 4.83
N PRO A 137 2.81 18.37 3.69
CA PRO A 137 1.42 18.82 3.69
C PRO A 137 0.57 18.05 4.71
N LYS A 138 -0.34 18.77 5.38
CA LYS A 138 -1.21 18.19 6.41
C LYS A 138 -1.98 16.96 5.91
N MET A 139 -2.52 17.03 4.68
CA MET A 139 -3.25 15.91 4.06
C MET A 139 -2.35 14.71 3.76
N ALA A 140 -1.11 14.94 3.32
CA ALA A 140 -0.14 13.87 3.09
C ALA A 140 0.08 13.06 4.37
N ARG A 141 0.32 13.76 5.50
CA ARG A 141 0.47 13.09 6.81
C ARG A 141 -0.75 12.28 7.21
N TYR A 142 -1.96 12.81 7.02
CA TYR A 142 -3.18 12.06 7.35
C TYR A 142 -3.29 10.77 6.55
N PHE A 143 -3.00 10.79 5.25
CA PHE A 143 -3.02 9.59 4.44
C PHE A 143 -1.92 8.60 4.84
N LEU A 144 -0.71 9.08 5.15
CA LEU A 144 0.36 8.22 5.65
C LEU A 144 -0.04 7.53 6.97
N TYR A 145 -0.63 8.26 7.91
CA TYR A 145 -1.09 7.68 9.18
C TYR A 145 -2.25 6.71 8.99
N ALA A 146 -3.18 7.02 8.10
CA ALA A 146 -4.27 6.10 7.75
C ALA A 146 -3.71 4.80 7.13
N ALA A 147 -2.76 4.90 6.21
CA ALA A 147 -2.08 3.73 5.64
C ALA A 147 -1.40 2.88 6.72
N ALA A 148 -0.68 3.51 7.66
CA ALA A 148 -0.04 2.81 8.76
C ALA A 148 -1.04 2.08 9.67
N ILE A 149 -2.20 2.70 9.94
CA ILE A 149 -3.28 2.06 10.71
C ILE A 149 -3.83 0.84 9.96
N PHE A 150 -4.13 0.98 8.68
CA PHE A 150 -4.63 -0.14 7.87
C PHE A 150 -3.62 -1.28 7.76
N PHE A 151 -2.34 -0.97 7.56
CA PHE A 151 -1.27 -1.96 7.57
C PHE A 151 -1.16 -2.68 8.91
N ALA A 152 -1.25 -1.96 10.03
CA ALA A 152 -1.23 -2.57 11.36
C ALA A 152 -2.45 -3.49 11.59
N ILE A 153 -3.63 -3.09 11.13
CA ILE A 153 -4.83 -3.94 11.19
C ILE A 153 -4.62 -5.21 10.36
N MET A 154 -4.15 -5.08 9.12
CA MET A 154 -3.84 -6.20 8.24
C MET A 154 -2.86 -7.18 8.90
N PHE A 155 -1.76 -6.67 9.44
CA PHE A 155 -0.76 -7.48 10.14
C PHE A 155 -1.34 -8.23 11.35
N VAL A 156 -2.19 -7.57 12.15
CA VAL A 156 -2.84 -8.22 13.30
C VAL A 156 -3.78 -9.33 12.83
N ILE A 157 -4.57 -9.09 11.77
CA ILE A 157 -5.46 -10.10 11.21
C ILE A 157 -4.64 -11.31 10.76
N ASP A 158 -3.61 -11.10 9.96
CA ASP A 158 -2.81 -12.19 9.42
C ASP A 158 -2.09 -12.99 10.53
N ALA A 159 -1.45 -12.29 11.48
CA ALA A 159 -0.64 -12.91 12.52
C ALA A 159 -1.45 -13.63 13.62
N THR A 160 -2.72 -13.23 13.86
CA THR A 160 -3.48 -13.74 15.03
C THR A 160 -4.75 -14.51 14.68
N PHE A 161 -5.37 -14.28 13.51
CA PHE A 161 -6.66 -14.88 13.19
C PHE A 161 -6.48 -16.22 12.45
N PRO A 162 -7.21 -17.28 12.84
CA PRO A 162 -7.14 -18.57 12.17
C PRO A 162 -7.51 -18.47 10.69
N SER A 163 -6.76 -19.15 9.81
CA SER A 163 -6.94 -19.11 8.34
C SER A 163 -8.34 -19.47 7.84
N GLN A 164 -9.09 -20.24 8.64
CA GLN A 164 -10.43 -20.76 8.37
C GLN A 164 -11.55 -19.79 8.80
N LEU A 165 -11.21 -18.71 9.50
CA LEU A 165 -12.21 -17.82 10.08
C LEU A 165 -12.90 -17.02 8.97
N VAL A 166 -14.23 -17.06 8.96
CA VAL A 166 -15.07 -16.28 8.05
C VAL A 166 -14.71 -14.79 8.20
N LEU A 167 -14.58 -14.09 7.07
CA LEU A 167 -14.12 -12.71 6.93
C LEU A 167 -12.64 -12.44 7.17
N ARG A 168 -11.83 -13.40 7.65
CA ARG A 168 -10.38 -13.17 7.81
C ARG A 168 -9.78 -12.67 6.50
N LEU A 169 -10.03 -13.41 5.42
CA LEU A 169 -9.46 -13.10 4.11
C LEU A 169 -9.98 -11.79 3.54
N SER A 170 -11.30 -11.54 3.59
CA SER A 170 -11.84 -10.23 3.18
C SER A 170 -11.18 -9.09 3.94
N LEU A 171 -11.10 -9.20 5.27
CA LEU A 171 -10.61 -8.10 6.09
C LEU A 171 -9.13 -7.87 5.87
N GLU A 172 -8.33 -8.93 5.76
CA GLU A 172 -6.90 -8.87 5.43
C GLU A 172 -6.68 -8.15 4.10
N GLU A 173 -7.32 -8.63 3.02
CA GLU A 173 -7.15 -8.10 1.67
C GLU A 173 -7.72 -6.69 1.51
N LEU A 174 -8.86 -6.39 2.14
CA LEU A 174 -9.46 -5.06 2.09
C LEU A 174 -8.63 -4.05 2.86
N THR A 175 -8.14 -4.41 4.05
CA THR A 175 -7.31 -3.49 4.85
C THR A 175 -6.00 -3.17 4.13
N LYS A 176 -5.41 -4.15 3.45
CA LYS A 176 -4.29 -3.95 2.54
C LYS A 176 -4.61 -2.97 1.40
N LEU A 177 -5.71 -3.20 0.66
CA LEU A 177 -6.15 -2.30 -0.40
C LEU A 177 -6.39 -0.87 0.11
N TRP A 178 -7.02 -0.72 1.27
CA TRP A 178 -7.22 0.58 1.92
C TRP A 178 -5.89 1.26 2.28
N ALA A 179 -4.89 0.49 2.70
CA ALA A 179 -3.54 1.01 2.93
C ALA A 179 -2.94 1.53 1.61
N ASP A 180 -2.99 0.77 0.53
CA ASP A 180 -2.45 1.17 -0.78
C ASP A 180 -3.11 2.42 -1.34
N ILE A 181 -4.43 2.54 -1.17
CA ILE A 181 -5.17 3.76 -1.55
C ILE A 181 -4.71 4.97 -0.74
N CYS A 182 -4.45 4.78 0.56
CA CYS A 182 -3.90 5.85 1.37
C CYS A 182 -2.46 6.20 0.94
N LEU A 183 -1.63 5.22 0.56
CA LEU A 183 -0.25 5.45 0.11
C LEU A 183 -0.19 6.19 -1.23
N ILE A 184 -1.05 5.85 -2.22
CA ILE A 184 -1.11 6.61 -3.47
C ILE A 184 -1.59 8.05 -3.23
N LEU A 185 -2.55 8.26 -2.32
CA LEU A 185 -3.02 9.59 -1.96
C LEU A 185 -1.94 10.38 -1.21
N PHE A 186 -1.14 9.72 -0.36
CA PHE A 186 0.04 10.31 0.26
C PHE A 186 1.04 10.79 -0.80
N ALA A 187 1.40 9.95 -1.78
CA ALA A 187 2.29 10.35 -2.86
C ALA A 187 1.70 11.49 -3.71
N TRP A 188 0.40 11.43 -3.99
CA TRP A 188 -0.33 12.48 -4.72
C TRP A 188 -0.30 13.83 -4.00
N GLU A 189 -0.45 13.86 -2.67
CA GLU A 189 -0.35 15.11 -1.91
C GLU A 189 1.08 15.68 -1.93
N ASN A 190 2.11 14.82 -1.90
CA ASN A 190 3.50 15.25 -1.99
C ASN A 190 3.82 15.84 -3.37
N ILE A 191 3.44 15.18 -4.47
CA ILE A 191 3.69 15.70 -5.83
C ILE A 191 3.01 17.04 -6.07
N ARG A 192 1.75 17.20 -5.64
CA ARG A 192 1.05 18.49 -5.77
C ARG A 192 1.76 19.61 -5.02
N TYR A 193 2.29 19.31 -3.83
CA TYR A 193 3.07 20.28 -3.07
C TYR A 193 4.34 20.66 -3.82
N GLN A 194 5.11 19.70 -4.33
CA GLN A 194 6.34 19.98 -5.09
C GLN A 194 6.05 20.81 -6.36
N LEU A 195 5.03 20.45 -7.13
CA LEU A 195 4.62 21.20 -8.31
C LEU A 195 4.19 22.63 -7.97
N SER A 196 3.49 22.83 -6.84
CA SER A 196 3.11 24.17 -6.40
C SER A 196 4.34 25.01 -6.05
N VAL A 197 5.33 24.44 -5.35
CA VAL A 197 6.57 25.15 -4.98
C VAL A 197 7.36 25.55 -6.22
N ILE A 198 7.47 24.69 -7.22
CA ILE A 198 8.15 25.01 -8.48
C ILE A 198 7.43 26.13 -9.24
N SER A 199 6.10 26.11 -9.29
CA SER A 199 5.34 27.13 -10.04
C SER A 199 5.50 28.57 -9.51
N TYR A 200 6.03 28.72 -8.29
CA TYR A 200 6.31 30.02 -7.66
C TYR A 200 7.81 30.39 -7.66
N GLN A 201 8.68 29.60 -8.28
CA GLN A 201 10.11 29.89 -8.49
C GLN A 201 10.36 30.39 -9.91
#